data_AF-A0A6P2CCN0-F1
#
_entry.id   AF-A0A6P2CCN0-F1
#
_cell.length_a   1.000
_cell.length_b   1.000
_cell.length_c   1.000
_cell.angle_alpha   90.00
_cell.angle_beta   90.00
_cell.angle_gamma   90.00
#
_symmetry.space_group_name_H-M   'P 1'
#
loop_
_entity.id
_entity.type
_entity.pdbx_description
1 polymer ?
#
loop_
_entity_poly.entity_id
_entity_poly.type
_entity_poly.pdbx_seq_one_letter_code
_entity_poly.pdbx_strand_id
1 'polypeptide(L)'
;MSEQTAEVAATETEGTEQQTEQKQELKPTETVDFWKGKAREQEKRAKDNAAAAKRLTEIEESQKSEAEKAADRIAKAEAEVASVPAKVSESLRAHFVEYHGIDAEDAELFLTATEPELLLKQVTRLLGQSGKRTKQLHVPKEGTNPKGSDDDPRREFLRGLGLGGH
;
A
#
# COMPACT_ATOMS: atom_id res chain seq x y z
N MET A 1 -41.32 44.83 -51.16
CA MET A 1 -40.73 43.82 -52.05
C MET A 1 -41.68 42.62 -52.01
N SER A 2 -42.78 42.56 -52.77
CA SER A 2 -42.96 42.96 -54.19
C SER A 2 -41.99 42.16 -55.09
N GLU A 3 -42.35 41.43 -56.15
CA GLU A 3 -43.61 41.19 -56.92
C GLU A 3 -43.50 39.81 -57.65
N GLN A 4 -44.51 39.18 -58.30
CA GLN A 4 -45.99 39.13 -58.18
C GLN A 4 -46.54 38.14 -59.24
N THR A 5 -47.57 37.31 -58.93
CA THR A 5 -48.39 36.46 -59.88
C THR A 5 -47.63 35.41 -60.72
N ALA A 6 -48.20 34.39 -61.40
CA ALA A 6 -49.49 33.65 -61.45
C ALA A 6 -49.11 32.20 -61.91
N GLU A 7 -49.93 31.16 -62.05
CA GLU A 7 -51.25 31.05 -62.67
C GLU A 7 -51.88 29.68 -62.35
N VAL A 8 -53.20 29.58 -62.47
CA VAL A 8 -53.98 28.36 -62.22
C VAL A 8 -54.19 27.59 -63.52
N ALA A 9 -53.93 26.28 -63.52
CA ALA A 9 -54.41 25.38 -64.55
C ALA A 9 -54.90 24.07 -63.91
N ALA A 10 -56.19 24.03 -63.58
CA ALA A 10 -56.89 22.77 -63.31
C ALA A 10 -57.49 22.26 -64.62
N THR A 11 -57.19 21.02 -64.97
CA THR A 11 -57.91 20.30 -66.03
C THR A 11 -58.08 18.85 -65.58
N GLU A 12 -59.29 18.52 -65.14
CA GLU A 12 -59.74 17.14 -65.01
C GLU A 12 -60.02 16.58 -66.41
N THR A 13 -59.50 15.39 -66.73
CA THR A 13 -60.12 14.49 -67.71
C THR A 13 -59.87 13.05 -67.28
N GLU A 14 -60.96 12.47 -66.76
CA GLU A 14 -61.45 11.10 -66.90
C GLU A 14 -60.47 9.93 -67.10
N GLY A 15 -60.72 8.90 -66.30
CA GLY A 15 -59.95 7.67 -66.29
C GLY A 15 -60.05 6.82 -67.55
N THR A 16 -59.15 5.84 -67.60
CA THR A 16 -59.38 4.57 -68.27
C THR A 16 -58.91 3.47 -67.34
N GLU A 17 -59.77 2.49 -67.15
CA GLU A 17 -59.56 1.36 -66.25
C GLU A 17 -58.41 0.49 -66.75
N GLN A 18 -57.42 0.22 -65.89
CA GLN A 18 -56.62 -1.00 -65.99
C GLN A 18 -56.59 -1.71 -64.64
N GLN A 19 -57.65 -2.48 -64.43
CA GLN A 19 -57.70 -3.54 -63.44
C GLN A 19 -56.73 -4.65 -63.86
N THR A 20 -55.47 -4.54 -63.43
CA THR A 20 -54.47 -5.61 -63.60
C THR A 20 -54.18 -6.23 -62.24
N GLU A 21 -54.80 -7.39 -62.01
CA GLU A 21 -54.45 -8.45 -61.06
C GLU A 21 -53.66 -8.02 -59.81
N GLN A 22 -54.39 -7.84 -58.69
CA GLN A 22 -53.80 -7.89 -57.35
C GLN A 22 -53.26 -9.29 -57.07
N LYS A 23 -52.06 -9.59 -57.56
CA LYS A 23 -51.20 -10.61 -56.98
C LYS A 23 -50.73 -10.06 -55.64
N GLN A 24 -51.50 -10.32 -54.58
CA GLN A 24 -51.10 -10.04 -53.21
C GLN A 24 -49.89 -10.91 -52.88
N GLU A 25 -48.70 -10.38 -53.15
CA GLU A 25 -47.46 -10.93 -52.63
C GLU A 25 -47.46 -10.69 -51.12
N LEU A 26 -48.01 -11.68 -50.40
CA LEU A 26 -47.96 -11.80 -48.95
C LEU A 26 -46.56 -11.44 -48.48
N LYS A 27 -46.47 -10.44 -47.59
CA LYS A 27 -45.17 -10.00 -47.07
C LYS A 27 -44.48 -11.23 -46.46
N PRO A 28 -43.18 -11.47 -46.73
CA PRO A 28 -42.51 -12.70 -46.30
C PRO A 28 -42.49 -12.88 -44.77
N THR A 29 -42.91 -11.88 -44.00
CA THR A 29 -43.15 -11.90 -42.56
C THR A 29 -44.45 -12.61 -42.13
N GLU A 30 -45.35 -13.00 -43.03
CA GLU A 30 -46.65 -13.61 -42.70
C GLU A 30 -46.69 -15.13 -42.90
N THR A 31 -45.73 -15.71 -43.61
CA THR A 31 -45.65 -17.16 -43.82
C THR A 31 -45.09 -17.90 -42.61
N VAL A 32 -45.76 -18.99 -42.22
CA VAL A 32 -45.37 -19.83 -41.07
C VAL A 32 -43.92 -20.35 -41.19
N ASP A 33 -43.43 -20.60 -42.40
CA ASP A 33 -42.09 -21.12 -42.62
C ASP A 33 -40.99 -20.06 -42.43
N PHE A 34 -41.30 -18.77 -42.63
CA PHE A 34 -40.40 -17.66 -42.24
C PHE A 34 -40.20 -17.64 -40.72
N TRP A 35 -41.29 -17.75 -39.96
CA TRP A 35 -41.22 -17.80 -38.49
C TRP A 35 -40.52 -19.06 -37.98
N LYS A 36 -40.71 -20.23 -38.60
CA LYS A 36 -39.92 -21.44 -38.30
C LYS A 36 -38.42 -21.24 -38.60
N GLY A 37 -38.09 -20.59 -39.72
CA GLY A 37 -36.73 -20.24 -40.08
C GLY A 37 -36.08 -19.32 -39.04
N LYS A 38 -36.78 -18.24 -38.66
CA LYS A 38 -36.36 -17.30 -37.62
C LYS A 38 -36.23 -17.94 -36.25
N ALA A 39 -37.15 -18.84 -35.87
CA ALA A 39 -37.07 -19.59 -34.62
C ALA A 39 -35.78 -20.43 -34.56
N ARG A 40 -35.45 -21.17 -35.63
CA ARG A 40 -34.20 -21.94 -35.73
C ARG A 40 -32.96 -21.05 -35.74
N GLU A 41 -33.00 -19.90 -36.40
CA GLU A 41 -31.90 -18.93 -36.43
C GLU A 41 -31.62 -18.37 -35.01
N GLN A 42 -32.68 -18.02 -34.27
CA GLN A 42 -32.56 -17.51 -32.90
C GLN A 42 -32.22 -18.62 -31.90
N GLU A 43 -32.72 -19.85 -32.07
CA GLU A 43 -32.31 -21.01 -31.29
C GLU A 43 -30.81 -21.29 -31.46
N LYS A 44 -30.30 -21.21 -32.70
CA LYS A 44 -28.87 -21.33 -32.97
C LYS A 44 -28.08 -20.20 -32.30
N ARG A 45 -28.46 -18.93 -32.48
CA ARG A 45 -27.80 -17.81 -31.80
C ARG A 45 -27.83 -17.93 -30.28
N ALA A 46 -28.93 -18.41 -29.69
CA ALA A 46 -29.04 -18.62 -28.25
C ALA A 46 -28.07 -19.71 -27.76
N LYS A 47 -27.91 -20.81 -28.51
CA LYS A 47 -26.93 -21.87 -28.21
C LYS A 47 -25.49 -21.36 -28.36
N ASP A 48 -25.20 -20.62 -29.44
CA ASP A 48 -23.87 -20.06 -29.70
C ASP A 48 -23.49 -19.02 -28.62
N ASN A 49 -24.42 -18.14 -28.22
CA ASN A 49 -24.24 -17.19 -27.12
C ASN A 49 -24.06 -17.89 -25.76
N ALA A 50 -24.84 -18.95 -25.48
CA ALA A 50 -24.69 -19.73 -24.25
C ALA A 50 -23.34 -20.47 -24.20
N ALA A 51 -22.81 -20.93 -25.34
CA ALA A 51 -21.47 -21.51 -25.43
C ALA A 51 -20.37 -20.44 -25.24
N ALA A 52 -20.54 -19.24 -25.80
CA ALA A 52 -19.63 -18.12 -25.60
C ALA A 52 -19.59 -17.66 -24.13
N ALA A 53 -20.76 -17.54 -23.48
CA ALA A 53 -20.86 -17.18 -22.07
C ALA A 53 -20.13 -18.18 -21.17
N LYS A 54 -20.29 -19.49 -21.40
CA LYS A 54 -19.56 -20.54 -20.65
C LYS A 54 -18.04 -20.44 -20.80
N ARG A 55 -17.55 -20.12 -22.01
CA ARG A 55 -16.12 -19.92 -22.23
C ARG A 55 -15.60 -18.66 -21.53
N LEU A 56 -16.39 -17.59 -21.50
CA LEU A 56 -16.04 -16.39 -20.75
C LEU A 56 -15.96 -16.66 -19.25
N THR A 57 -16.92 -17.38 -18.66
CA THR A 57 -16.85 -17.75 -17.23
C THR A 57 -15.64 -18.62 -16.91
N GLU A 58 -15.32 -19.60 -17.77
CA GLU A 58 -14.15 -20.48 -17.59
C GLU A 58 -12.81 -19.72 -17.72
N ILE A 59 -12.72 -18.74 -18.64
CA ILE A 59 -11.56 -17.85 -18.75
C ILE A 59 -11.47 -16.91 -17.55
N GLU A 60 -12.58 -16.35 -17.08
CA GLU A 60 -12.58 -15.50 -15.88
C GLU A 60 -12.21 -16.25 -14.61
N GLU A 61 -12.71 -17.48 -14.42
CA GLU A 61 -12.39 -18.32 -13.25
C GLU A 61 -10.92 -18.75 -13.25
N SER A 62 -10.39 -19.15 -14.41
CA SER A 62 -8.96 -19.46 -14.55
C SER A 62 -8.07 -18.23 -14.32
N GLN A 63 -8.41 -17.07 -14.91
CA GLN A 63 -7.68 -15.83 -14.68
C GLN A 63 -7.75 -15.35 -13.23
N LYS A 64 -8.89 -15.48 -12.54
CA LYS A 64 -9.02 -15.17 -11.10
C LYS A 64 -8.07 -16.06 -10.29
N SER A 65 -8.06 -17.38 -10.54
CA SER A 65 -7.16 -18.31 -9.86
C SER A 65 -5.67 -18.05 -10.15
N GLU A 66 -5.32 -17.61 -11.37
CA GLU A 66 -3.95 -17.23 -11.71
C GLU A 66 -3.54 -15.89 -11.10
N ALA A 67 -4.45 -14.92 -11.05
CA ALA A 67 -4.25 -13.62 -10.41
C ALA A 67 -4.07 -13.75 -8.89
N GLU A 68 -4.86 -14.61 -8.22
CA GLU A 68 -4.67 -14.96 -6.80
C GLU A 68 -3.28 -15.58 -6.57
N LYS A 69 -2.88 -16.58 -7.37
CA LYS A 69 -1.53 -17.18 -7.30
C LYS A 69 -0.42 -16.20 -7.65
N ALA A 70 -0.69 -15.15 -8.42
CA ALA A 70 0.27 -14.08 -8.71
C ALA A 70 0.38 -13.12 -7.51
N ALA A 71 -0.75 -12.70 -6.94
CA ALA A 71 -0.81 -11.86 -5.74
C ALA A 71 -0.12 -12.54 -4.55
N ASP A 72 -0.36 -13.82 -4.31
CA ASP A 72 0.32 -14.61 -3.27
C ASP A 72 1.85 -14.65 -3.46
N ARG A 73 2.32 -14.73 -4.71
CA ARG A 73 3.76 -14.72 -5.03
C ARG A 73 4.37 -13.34 -4.84
N ILE A 74 3.64 -12.29 -5.23
CA ILE A 74 4.06 -10.89 -5.03
C ILE A 74 4.13 -10.58 -3.54
N ALA A 75 3.08 -10.88 -2.76
CA ALA A 75 3.05 -10.65 -1.32
C ALA A 75 4.18 -11.38 -0.57
N LYS A 76 4.53 -12.62 -0.98
CA LYS A 76 5.68 -13.35 -0.44
C LYS A 76 7.01 -12.68 -0.80
N ALA A 77 7.20 -12.28 -2.06
CA ALA A 77 8.40 -11.59 -2.49
C ALA A 77 8.57 -10.22 -1.80
N GLU A 78 7.48 -9.47 -1.61
CA GLU A 78 7.46 -8.21 -0.87
C GLU A 78 7.81 -8.40 0.61
N ALA A 79 7.26 -9.44 1.25
CA ALA A 79 7.62 -9.79 2.63
C ALA A 79 9.08 -10.24 2.76
N GLU A 80 9.60 -11.00 1.80
CA GLU A 80 11.02 -11.36 1.73
C GLU A 80 11.92 -10.13 1.58
N VAL A 81 11.60 -9.21 0.66
CA VAL A 81 12.33 -7.94 0.46
C VAL A 81 12.28 -7.07 1.71
N ALA A 82 11.12 -6.94 2.36
CA ALA A 82 10.98 -6.20 3.62
C ALA A 82 11.80 -6.80 4.77
N SER A 83 12.12 -8.10 4.72
CA SER A 83 13.00 -8.76 5.70
C SER A 83 14.50 -8.55 5.45
N VAL A 84 14.91 -8.07 4.26
CA VAL A 84 16.33 -7.93 3.90
C VAL A 84 17.07 -6.90 4.78
N PRO A 85 16.54 -5.67 5.02
CA PRO A 85 17.23 -4.68 5.86
C PRO A 85 17.52 -5.21 7.27
N ALA A 86 16.55 -5.91 7.87
CA ALA A 86 16.70 -6.52 9.19
C ALA A 86 17.84 -7.56 9.22
N LYS A 87 17.88 -8.50 8.27
CA LYS A 87 18.95 -9.52 8.15
C LYS A 87 20.33 -8.90 7.90
N VAL A 88 20.39 -7.84 7.09
CA VAL A 88 21.63 -7.09 6.83
C VAL A 88 22.08 -6.34 8.09
N SER A 89 21.17 -5.71 8.82
CA SER A 89 21.50 -5.02 10.08
C SER A 89 21.95 -6.00 11.18
N GLU A 90 21.36 -7.19 11.29
CA GLU A 90 21.76 -8.23 12.24
C GLU A 90 23.20 -8.72 11.99
N SER A 91 23.51 -9.08 10.74
CA SER A 91 24.86 -9.50 10.35
C SER A 91 25.90 -8.37 10.52
N LEU A 92 25.56 -7.13 10.13
CA LEU A 92 26.41 -5.97 10.37
C LEU A 92 26.64 -5.70 11.86
N ARG A 93 25.61 -5.86 12.71
CA ARG A 93 25.72 -5.69 14.16
C ARG A 93 26.74 -6.66 14.74
N ALA A 94 26.66 -7.95 14.40
CA ALA A 94 27.64 -8.96 14.82
C ALA A 94 29.07 -8.57 14.42
N HIS A 95 29.29 -8.16 13.17
CA HIS A 95 30.60 -7.70 12.70
C HIS A 95 31.10 -6.43 13.41
N PHE A 96 30.25 -5.46 13.73
CA PHE A 96 30.68 -4.26 14.46
C PHE A 96 31.01 -4.55 15.92
N VAL A 97 30.29 -5.47 16.57
CA VAL A 97 30.57 -5.91 17.93
C VAL A 97 31.94 -6.57 18.00
N GLU A 98 32.21 -7.53 17.11
CA GLU A 98 33.50 -8.22 17.01
C GLU A 98 34.64 -7.25 16.66
N TYR A 99 34.48 -6.46 15.60
CA TYR A 99 35.56 -5.61 15.06
C TYR A 99 35.93 -4.43 15.98
N HIS A 100 34.96 -3.86 16.70
CA HIS A 100 35.20 -2.73 17.60
C HIS A 100 35.33 -3.12 19.08
N GLY A 101 35.16 -4.41 19.43
CA GLY A 101 35.20 -4.87 20.82
C GLY A 101 34.13 -4.22 21.69
N ILE A 102 32.91 -4.07 21.16
CA ILE A 102 31.75 -3.56 21.91
C ILE A 102 31.29 -4.68 22.84
N ASP A 103 30.98 -4.36 24.09
CA ASP A 103 30.45 -5.36 25.03
C ASP A 103 29.09 -5.88 24.57
N ALA A 104 28.76 -7.14 24.88
CA ALA A 104 27.51 -7.75 24.46
C ALA A 104 26.28 -7.01 25.04
N GLU A 105 26.35 -6.55 26.29
CA GLU A 105 25.26 -5.81 26.94
C GLU A 105 25.08 -4.42 26.30
N ASP A 106 26.17 -3.70 26.02
CA ASP A 106 26.15 -2.43 25.30
C ASP A 106 25.62 -2.60 23.87
N ALA A 107 26.01 -3.69 23.20
CA ALA A 107 25.52 -4.03 21.88
C ALA A 107 24.02 -4.29 21.89
N GLU A 108 23.53 -5.10 22.83
CA GLU A 108 22.10 -5.42 23.01
C GLU A 108 21.27 -4.16 23.28
N LEU A 109 21.74 -3.30 24.19
CA LEU A 109 21.04 -2.09 24.62
C LEU A 109 21.04 -0.96 23.58
N PHE A 110 22.14 -0.75 22.85
CA PHE A 110 22.32 0.45 22.00
C PHE A 110 22.25 0.21 20.49
N LEU A 111 22.50 -1.02 19.99
CA LEU A 111 22.55 -1.32 18.55
C LEU A 111 21.26 -1.96 18.03
N THR A 112 20.13 -1.34 18.32
CA THR A 112 18.78 -1.89 18.09
C THR A 112 18.15 -1.57 16.73
N ALA A 113 18.83 -0.79 15.87
CA ALA A 113 18.27 -0.40 14.58
C ALA A 113 18.24 -1.53 13.54
N THR A 114 17.05 -1.79 12.98
CA THR A 114 16.82 -2.73 11.87
C THR A 114 17.17 -2.16 10.49
N GLU A 115 17.42 -0.85 10.41
CA GLU A 115 17.86 -0.16 9.21
C GLU A 115 19.38 0.01 9.23
N PRO A 116 20.13 -0.46 8.20
CA PRO A 116 21.59 -0.48 8.23
C PRO A 116 22.21 0.92 8.37
N GLU A 117 21.61 1.96 7.79
CA GLU A 117 22.08 3.34 7.97
C GLU A 117 21.92 3.85 9.40
N LEU A 118 20.84 3.47 10.09
CA LEU A 118 20.60 3.88 11.47
C LEU A 118 21.53 3.12 12.41
N LEU A 119 21.79 1.83 12.14
CA LEU A 119 22.77 1.03 12.86
C LEU A 119 24.17 1.65 12.75
N LEU A 120 24.61 2.06 11.56
CA LEU A 120 25.87 2.78 11.36
C LEU A 120 25.95 4.09 12.18
N LYS A 121 24.84 4.84 12.25
CA LYS A 121 24.73 6.07 13.08
C LYS A 121 24.78 5.75 14.58
N GLN A 122 24.22 4.63 15.03
CA GLN A 122 24.33 4.15 16.41
C GLN A 122 25.78 3.75 16.75
N VAL A 123 26.42 2.90 15.94
CA VAL A 123 27.82 2.46 16.14
C VAL A 123 28.78 3.65 16.16
N THR A 124 28.71 4.54 15.17
CA THR A 124 29.59 5.73 15.11
C THR A 124 29.39 6.66 16.31
N ARG A 125 28.15 6.81 16.81
CA ARG A 125 27.89 7.59 18.04
C ARG A 125 28.45 6.89 19.29
N LEU A 126 28.26 5.58 19.43
CA LEU A 126 28.73 4.79 20.57
C LEU A 126 30.26 4.87 20.70
N LEU A 127 30.98 4.62 19.60
CA LEU A 127 32.45 4.75 19.52
C LEU A 127 32.91 6.20 19.73
N GLY A 128 32.19 7.18 19.16
CA GLY A 128 32.47 8.60 19.34
C GLY A 128 32.20 9.12 20.76
N GLN A 129 31.49 8.36 21.59
CA GLN A 129 31.18 8.68 22.99
C GLN A 129 32.07 7.92 23.97
N SER A 130 32.43 6.66 23.69
CA SER A 130 33.37 5.88 24.51
C SER A 130 34.78 6.49 24.54
N GLY A 131 35.24 7.06 23.42
CA GLY A 131 36.49 7.83 23.34
C GLY A 131 36.46 9.19 24.05
N LYS A 132 35.28 9.70 24.43
CA LYS A 132 35.09 10.98 25.13
C LYS A 132 34.86 10.81 26.63
N ARG A 133 35.40 9.74 27.23
CA ARG A 133 35.46 9.58 28.70
C ARG A 133 35.99 10.87 29.32
N THR A 134 35.24 11.38 30.29
CA THR A 134 35.36 12.74 30.78
C THR A 134 36.78 13.02 31.28
N LYS A 135 37.40 14.04 30.68
CA LYS A 135 38.54 14.74 31.28
C LYS A 135 38.14 15.05 32.73
N GLN A 136 38.83 14.47 33.72
CA GLN A 136 38.40 14.53 35.11
C GLN A 136 38.01 15.97 35.47
N LEU A 137 36.75 16.18 35.89
CA LEU A 137 36.30 17.47 36.41
C LEU A 137 36.93 17.65 37.79
N HIS A 138 38.21 18.03 37.80
CA HIS A 138 38.92 18.36 39.02
C HIS A 138 38.38 19.70 39.53
N VAL A 139 37.49 19.65 40.51
CA VAL A 139 37.03 20.81 41.25
C VAL A 139 38.12 21.18 42.27
N PRO A 140 38.84 22.32 42.14
CA PRO A 140 40.07 22.58 42.91
C PRO A 140 39.89 22.80 44.43
N LYS A 141 38.67 22.59 44.94
CA LYS A 141 38.30 22.76 46.36
C LYS A 141 37.43 21.62 46.92
N GLU A 142 37.25 20.53 46.18
CA GLU A 142 36.65 19.33 46.79
C GLU A 142 37.58 18.79 47.89
N GLY A 143 37.00 18.39 49.02
CA GLY A 143 37.73 17.97 50.22
C GLY A 143 38.27 19.10 51.11
N THR A 144 38.25 20.38 50.69
CA THR A 144 38.62 21.52 51.56
C THR A 144 37.43 22.10 52.33
N ASN A 145 36.56 21.23 52.84
CA ASN A 145 35.62 21.64 53.89
C ASN A 145 36.41 22.01 55.14
N PRO A 146 36.19 23.20 55.75
CA PRO A 146 36.83 23.53 57.02
C PRO A 146 36.41 22.50 58.06
N LYS A 147 37.40 21.84 58.67
CA LYS A 147 37.17 20.96 59.81
C LYS A 147 36.59 21.87 60.91
N GLY A 148 35.32 21.65 61.26
CA GLY A 148 34.58 22.57 62.14
C GLY A 148 35.36 22.84 63.42
N SER A 149 35.54 24.11 63.76
CA SER A 149 36.20 24.56 64.98
C SER A 149 35.48 23.99 66.21
N ASP A 150 36.23 23.71 67.27
CA ASP A 150 35.63 23.16 68.50
C ASP A 150 34.64 24.14 69.17
N ASP A 151 34.75 25.44 68.88
CA ASP A 151 33.82 26.51 69.31
C ASP A 151 32.52 26.61 68.45
N ASP A 152 32.10 25.55 67.77
CA ASP A 152 30.77 25.54 67.12
C ASP A 152 29.67 25.34 68.19
N PRO A 153 28.76 26.31 68.43
CA PRO A 153 27.71 26.17 69.43
C PRO A 153 26.75 25.00 69.15
N ARG A 154 26.73 24.46 67.93
CA ARG A 154 26.01 23.21 67.61
C ARG A 154 26.67 21.99 68.24
N ARG A 155 28.01 21.96 68.35
CA ARG A 155 28.74 20.90 69.07
C ARG A 155 28.50 20.99 70.57
N GLU A 156 28.49 22.20 71.14
CA GLU A 156 28.14 22.39 72.55
C GLU A 156 26.71 21.95 72.85
N PHE A 157 25.74 22.31 72.00
CA PHE A 157 24.35 21.86 72.12
C PHE A 157 24.21 20.33 72.04
N LEU A 158 24.89 19.67 71.10
CA LEU A 158 24.90 18.21 70.98
C LEU A 158 25.60 17.50 72.15
N ARG A 159 26.65 18.12 72.71
CA ARG A 159 27.32 17.66 73.95
C ARG A 159 26.40 17.82 75.17
N GLY A 160 25.65 18.93 75.25
CA GLY A 160 24.65 19.17 76.30
C GLY A 160 23.45 18.21 76.23
N LEU A 161 23.12 17.69 75.05
CA LEU A 161 22.13 16.63 74.85
C LEU A 161 22.67 15.20 75.04
N GLY A 162 23.96 15.04 75.40
CA GLY A 162 24.59 13.72 75.59
C GLY A 162 24.76 12.89 74.32
N LEU A 163 24.57 13.48 73.13
CA LEU A 163 24.61 12.82 71.82
C LEU A 163 26.00 12.87 71.15
N GLY A 164 26.97 13.56 71.75
CA GLY A 164 28.35 13.64 71.26
C GLY A 164 29.26 12.53 71.82
N GLY A 165 29.13 11.31 71.30
CA GLY A 165 29.97 10.16 71.65
C GLY A 165 31.08 9.86 70.62
N HIS A 166 32.33 9.97 71.07
CA HIS A 166 33.62 9.57 70.46
C HIS A 166 33.85 9.75 68.95
#